data_AF-A0A1B6HLL7-F1
#
_entry.id   AF-A0A1B6HLL7-F1
#
_cell.length_a   1.000
_cell.length_b   1.000
_cell.length_c   1.000
_cell.angle_alpha   90.00
_cell.angle_beta   90.00
_cell.angle_gamma   90.00
#
_symmetry.space_group_name_H-M   'P 1'
#
loop_
_entity.id
_entity.type
_entity.pdbx_description
1 polymer ?
#
loop_
_entity_poly.entity_id
_entity_poly.type
_entity_poly.pdbx_seq_one_letter_code
_entity_poly.pdbx_strand_id
1 'polypeptide(L)'
;YARLQRSYHQTALATLDEMIPELESSICDCSVKPVFGVSLEEHLRVTNRKIAYPIELCVCALSVLAMDEEGLFRVAGGASKIRRMKLSLDANCMSLGTALEYRDPHVIASVLKSYLRQLPEPLMTHKLHDQWIAAAKVTESNDARLQALWGVVQQLPPANLENLRYLVKFLALLSQNQEVNKMT
;
A
#
# COMPACT_ATOMS: atom_id res chain seq x y z
N TYR A 1 -27.57 29.42 37.57
CA TYR A 1 -27.61 28.70 36.28
C TYR A 1 -26.24 28.66 35.60
N ALA A 2 -25.69 29.79 35.13
CA ALA A 2 -24.40 29.82 34.41
C ALA A 2 -23.20 29.21 35.16
N ARG A 3 -23.09 29.40 36.49
CA ARG A 3 -22.04 28.78 37.31
C ARG A 3 -22.16 27.24 37.39
N LEU A 4 -23.39 26.73 37.48
CA LEU A 4 -23.66 25.30 37.49
C LEU A 4 -23.29 24.66 36.15
N GLN A 5 -23.67 25.33 35.06
CA GLN A 5 -23.31 24.92 33.71
C GLN A 5 -21.80 24.94 33.48
N ARG A 6 -21.10 25.98 33.97
CA ARG A 6 -19.63 26.02 33.95
C ARG A 6 -19.01 24.86 34.71
N SER A 7 -19.49 24.56 35.91
CA SER A 7 -19.02 23.42 36.71
C SER A 7 -19.22 22.10 35.97
N TYR A 8 -20.39 21.90 35.36
CA TYR A 8 -20.69 20.71 34.57
C TYR A 8 -19.72 20.53 33.40
N HIS A 9 -19.46 21.59 32.62
CA HIS A 9 -18.53 21.53 31.49
C HIS A 9 -17.07 21.31 31.93
N GLN A 10 -16.66 21.87 33.07
CA GLN A 10 -15.31 21.64 33.62
C GLN A 10 -15.11 20.20 34.07
N THR A 11 -16.12 19.60 34.72
CA THR A 11 -16.08 18.19 35.10
C THR A 11 -16.07 17.28 33.87
N ALA A 12 -16.94 17.54 32.88
CA ALA A 12 -16.97 16.77 31.64
C ALA A 12 -15.65 16.84 30.87
N LEU A 13 -15.03 18.03 30.80
CA LEU A 13 -13.72 18.20 30.17
C LEU A 13 -12.64 17.40 30.91
N ALA A 14 -12.58 17.49 32.25
CA ALA A 14 -11.61 16.74 33.04
C ALA A 14 -11.76 15.22 32.87
N THR A 15 -13.00 14.71 32.81
CA THR A 15 -13.27 13.30 32.52
C THR A 15 -12.80 12.90 31.12
N LEU A 16 -13.02 13.75 30.11
CA LEU A 16 -12.54 13.48 28.76
C LEU A 16 -11.00 13.48 28.69
N ASP A 17 -10.34 14.46 29.31
CA ASP A 17 -8.87 14.55 29.34
C ASP A 17 -8.22 13.33 30.03
N GLU A 18 -8.90 12.72 31.01
CA GLU A 18 -8.47 11.49 31.68
C GLU A 18 -8.70 10.25 30.80
N MET A 19 -9.85 10.15 30.12
CA MET A 19 -10.20 8.98 29.32
C MET A 19 -9.53 8.93 27.93
N ILE A 20 -9.23 10.09 27.33
CA ILE A 20 -8.65 10.15 25.97
C ILE A 20 -7.33 9.36 25.87
N PRO A 21 -6.34 9.53 26.77
CA PRO A 21 -5.09 8.78 26.69
C PRO A 21 -5.26 7.26 26.82
N GLU A 22 -6.18 6.80 27.68
CA GLU A 22 -6.48 5.37 27.85
C GLU A 22 -7.13 4.77 26.60
N LEU A 23 -8.07 5.50 26.00
CA LEU A 23 -8.70 5.12 24.73
C LEU A 23 -7.68 5.14 23.59
N GLU A 24 -6.82 6.14 23.51
CA GLU A 24 -5.75 6.22 22.51
C GLU A 24 -4.76 5.05 22.65
N SER A 25 -4.35 4.69 23.86
CA SER A 25 -3.53 3.49 24.11
C SER A 25 -4.24 2.22 23.66
N SER A 26 -5.51 2.06 24.05
CA SER A 26 -6.31 0.88 23.69
C SER A 26 -6.53 0.76 22.17
N ILE A 27 -6.68 1.89 21.46
CA ILE A 27 -6.79 1.94 20.00
C ILE A 27 -5.42 1.65 19.35
N CYS A 28 -4.33 2.18 19.91
CA CYS A 28 -2.98 1.94 19.41
C CYS A 28 -2.55 0.47 19.55
N ASP A 29 -3.04 -0.20 20.60
CA ASP A 29 -2.83 -1.62 20.89
C ASP A 29 -3.88 -2.52 20.23
N CYS A 30 -4.88 -1.95 19.55
CA CYS A 30 -5.87 -2.72 18.81
C CYS A 30 -5.21 -3.43 17.62
N SER A 31 -5.41 -4.74 17.52
CA SER A 31 -4.88 -5.57 16.43
C SER A 31 -5.54 -5.30 15.08
N VAL A 32 -6.61 -4.48 15.05
CA VAL A 32 -7.37 -4.13 13.85
C VAL A 32 -7.11 -2.66 13.51
N LYS A 33 -5.89 -2.36 13.04
CA LYS A 33 -5.61 -1.08 12.39
C LYS A 33 -6.02 -1.17 10.91
N PRO A 34 -6.60 -0.11 10.33
CA PRO A 34 -6.84 -0.07 8.90
C PRO A 34 -5.51 -0.27 8.17
N VAL A 35 -5.56 -1.01 7.07
CA VAL A 35 -4.39 -1.33 6.26
C VAL A 35 -4.08 -0.20 5.28
N PHE A 36 -5.12 0.45 4.75
CA PHE A 36 -4.96 1.62 3.88
C PHE A 36 -4.70 2.88 4.70
N GLY A 37 -3.75 3.72 4.27
CA GLY A 37 -3.43 4.99 4.95
C GLY A 37 -2.42 4.87 6.10
N VAL A 38 -1.99 3.65 6.44
CA VAL A 38 -0.96 3.41 7.47
C VAL A 38 0.43 3.34 6.82
N SER A 39 1.46 3.76 7.55
CA SER A 39 2.83 3.69 7.05
C SER A 39 3.24 2.23 6.80
N LEU A 40 4.07 2.01 5.79
CA LEU A 40 4.57 0.68 5.46
C LEU A 40 5.26 0.04 6.67
N GLU A 41 6.10 0.80 7.36
CA GLU A 41 6.87 0.32 8.51
C GLU A 41 5.96 -0.12 9.67
N GLU A 42 4.93 0.65 10.00
CA GLU A 42 3.96 0.28 11.05
C GLU A 42 3.18 -0.98 10.65
N HIS A 43 2.71 -1.07 9.40
CA HIS A 43 2.02 -2.25 8.90
C HIS A 43 2.88 -3.51 9.05
N LEU A 44 4.14 -3.45 8.61
CA LEU A 44 5.08 -4.57 8.69
C LEU A 44 5.40 -4.96 10.13
N ARG A 45 5.56 -3.96 11.02
CA ARG A 45 5.81 -4.16 12.45
C ARG A 45 4.64 -4.86 13.13
N VAL A 46 3.42 -4.36 12.95
CA VAL A 46 2.20 -4.90 13.58
C VAL A 46 1.87 -6.30 13.06
N THR A 47 2.01 -6.52 11.75
CA THR A 47 1.69 -7.83 11.14
C THR A 47 2.84 -8.83 11.23
N ASN A 48 4.01 -8.41 11.73
CA ASN A 48 5.26 -9.19 11.75
C ASN A 48 5.58 -9.82 10.38
N ARG A 49 5.49 -9.00 9.32
CA ARG A 49 5.73 -9.40 7.93
C ARG A 49 6.90 -8.63 7.35
N LYS A 50 7.51 -9.22 6.31
CA LYS A 50 8.50 -8.55 5.45
C LYS A 50 7.86 -7.80 4.28
N ILE A 51 6.82 -8.40 3.70
CA ILE A 51 6.05 -7.84 2.60
C ILE A 51 4.67 -7.43 3.11
N ALA A 52 4.21 -6.24 2.72
CA ALA A 52 2.90 -5.76 3.09
C ALA A 52 1.83 -6.68 2.51
N TYR A 53 0.89 -7.09 3.36
CA TYR A 53 -0.11 -8.08 2.99
C TYR A 53 -0.95 -7.70 1.75
N PRO A 54 -1.38 -6.43 1.56
CA PRO A 54 -2.07 -6.04 0.33
C PRO A 54 -1.23 -6.21 -0.93
N ILE A 55 0.09 -5.96 -0.85
CA ILE A 55 0.99 -6.12 -1.99
C ILE A 55 1.09 -7.60 -2.34
N GLU A 56 1.41 -8.44 -1.35
CA GLU A 56 1.55 -9.88 -1.53
C GLU A 56 0.25 -10.51 -2.05
N LEU A 57 -0.88 -10.24 -1.39
CA LEU A 57 -2.17 -10.79 -1.78
C LEU A 57 -2.54 -10.42 -3.22
N CYS A 58 -2.42 -9.15 -3.58
CA CYS A 58 -2.79 -8.69 -4.92
C CYS A 58 -1.84 -9.27 -5.98
N VAL A 59 -0.53 -9.28 -5.72
CA VAL A 59 0.46 -9.85 -6.65
C VAL A 59 0.23 -11.34 -6.85
N CYS A 60 -0.01 -12.11 -5.78
CA CYS A 60 -0.31 -13.53 -5.88
C CYS A 60 -1.60 -13.78 -6.68
N ALA A 61 -2.68 -13.04 -6.40
CA ALA A 61 -3.94 -13.20 -7.11
C ALA A 61 -3.83 -12.80 -8.59
N LEU A 62 -3.11 -11.72 -8.90
CA LEU A 62 -2.86 -11.28 -10.28
C LEU A 62 -1.98 -12.26 -11.05
N SER A 63 -0.98 -12.85 -10.40
CA SER A 63 -0.13 -13.88 -11.02
C SER A 63 -0.92 -15.12 -11.45
N VAL A 64 -2.07 -15.38 -10.82
CA VAL A 64 -2.95 -16.50 -11.16
C VAL A 64 -4.01 -16.10 -12.20
N LEU A 65 -4.58 -14.90 -12.08
CA LEU A 65 -5.76 -14.51 -12.88
C LEU A 65 -5.46 -13.62 -14.09
N ALA A 66 -4.32 -12.92 -14.11
CA ALA A 66 -4.15 -11.72 -14.92
C ALA A 66 -2.95 -11.75 -15.88
N MET A 67 -2.25 -12.88 -15.98
CA MET A 67 -1.02 -12.97 -16.80
C MET A 67 -1.29 -12.72 -18.29
N ASP A 68 -2.48 -13.07 -18.75
CA ASP A 68 -2.94 -12.93 -20.14
C ASP A 68 -3.98 -11.82 -20.31
N GLU A 69 -4.28 -11.05 -19.25
CA GLU A 69 -5.32 -10.02 -19.28
C GLU A 69 -4.83 -8.75 -19.96
N GLU A 70 -5.55 -8.27 -20.97
CA GLU A 70 -5.19 -7.05 -21.67
C GLU A 70 -5.43 -5.80 -20.80
N GLY A 71 -4.46 -4.88 -20.81
CA GLY A 71 -4.66 -3.57 -20.18
C GLY A 71 -4.73 -3.64 -18.65
N LEU A 72 -4.13 -4.66 -18.04
CA LEU A 72 -3.91 -4.73 -16.60
C LEU A 72 -3.24 -3.44 -16.11
N PHE A 73 -3.66 -2.91 -14.96
CA PHE A 73 -3.27 -1.59 -14.44
C PHE A 73 -3.69 -0.35 -15.27
N ARG A 74 -4.08 -0.49 -16.55
CA ARG A 74 -4.62 0.59 -17.38
C ARG A 74 -6.14 0.72 -17.25
N VAL A 75 -6.86 -0.41 -17.33
CA VAL A 75 -8.32 -0.47 -17.16
C VAL A 75 -8.69 -0.40 -15.68
N ALA A 76 -9.72 0.38 -15.35
CA ALA A 76 -10.24 0.50 -13.99
C ALA A 76 -11.27 -0.61 -13.70
N GLY A 77 -11.14 -1.27 -12.56
CA GLY A 77 -12.16 -2.22 -12.09
C GLY A 77 -13.41 -1.52 -11.57
N GLY A 78 -14.49 -2.28 -11.36
CA GLY A 78 -15.75 -1.74 -10.84
C GLY A 78 -15.60 -1.11 -9.45
N ALA A 79 -15.95 0.17 -9.30
CA ALA A 79 -15.74 0.95 -8.07
C ALA A 79 -16.33 0.30 -6.81
N SER A 80 -17.53 -0.29 -6.89
CA SER A 80 -18.17 -0.97 -5.77
C SER A 80 -17.40 -2.21 -5.31
N LYS A 81 -16.85 -2.99 -6.25
CA LYS A 81 -16.02 -4.16 -5.94
C LYS A 81 -14.68 -3.74 -5.32
N ILE A 82 -14.05 -2.69 -5.85
CA ILE A 82 -12.83 -2.10 -5.30
C ILE A 82 -13.07 -1.66 -3.84
N ARG A 83 -14.15 -0.91 -3.59
CA ARG A 83 -14.50 -0.45 -2.23
C ARG A 83 -14.69 -1.62 -1.28
N ARG A 84 -15.41 -2.66 -1.71
CA ARG A 84 -15.63 -3.88 -0.91
C ARG A 84 -14.32 -4.57 -0.55
N MET A 85 -13.45 -4.82 -1.54
CA MET A 85 -12.17 -5.50 -1.32
C MET A 85 -11.25 -4.70 -0.40
N LYS A 86 -11.23 -3.37 -0.52
CA LYS A 86 -10.49 -2.49 0.40
C LYS A 86 -10.97 -2.65 1.85
N LEU A 87 -12.29 -2.57 2.08
CA LEU A 87 -12.86 -2.71 3.43
C LEU A 87 -12.58 -4.09 4.02
N SER A 88 -12.63 -5.16 3.20
CA SER A 88 -12.29 -6.51 3.65
C SER A 88 -10.80 -6.65 3.99
N LEU A 89 -9.91 -5.94 3.29
CA LEU A 89 -8.48 -5.86 3.62
C LEU A 89 -8.26 -5.10 4.93
N ASP A 90 -8.92 -3.95 5.13
CA ASP A 90 -8.85 -3.18 6.38
C ASP A 90 -9.37 -3.99 7.58
N ALA A 91 -10.39 -4.82 7.38
CA ALA A 91 -10.93 -5.73 8.38
C ALA A 91 -10.13 -7.04 8.53
N ASN A 92 -9.00 -7.18 7.81
CA ASN A 92 -8.14 -8.35 7.82
C ASN A 92 -8.87 -9.68 7.51
N CYS A 93 -9.95 -9.61 6.71
CA CYS A 93 -10.82 -10.73 6.33
C CYS A 93 -10.56 -11.23 4.89
N MET A 94 -9.54 -10.71 4.22
CA MET A 94 -9.15 -11.13 2.88
C MET A 94 -8.10 -12.24 2.94
N SER A 95 -8.27 -13.24 2.09
CA SER A 95 -7.31 -14.29 1.78
C SER A 95 -7.16 -14.46 0.27
N LEU A 96 -6.15 -15.22 -0.18
CA LEU A 96 -5.95 -15.48 -1.61
C LEU A 96 -7.20 -16.11 -2.26
N GLY A 97 -7.85 -17.08 -1.60
CA GLY A 97 -9.09 -17.69 -2.10
C GLY A 97 -10.19 -16.67 -2.33
N THR A 98 -10.47 -15.83 -1.33
CA THR A 98 -11.49 -14.76 -1.45
C THR A 98 -11.13 -13.69 -2.47
N ALA A 99 -9.84 -13.43 -2.71
CA ALA A 99 -9.41 -12.51 -3.76
C ALA A 99 -9.66 -13.09 -5.16
N LEU A 100 -9.42 -14.40 -5.34
CA LEU A 100 -9.67 -15.09 -6.61
C LEU A 100 -11.17 -15.15 -6.97
N GLU A 101 -12.05 -15.16 -5.98
CA GLU A 101 -13.51 -15.14 -6.18
C GLU A 101 -14.03 -13.86 -6.86
N TYR A 102 -13.28 -12.75 -6.84
CA TYR A 102 -13.68 -11.53 -7.55
C TYR A 102 -13.74 -11.72 -9.07
N ARG A 103 -12.97 -12.69 -9.62
CA ARG A 103 -12.87 -13.04 -11.05
C ARG A 103 -12.72 -11.83 -11.98
N ASP A 104 -12.08 -10.78 -11.47
CA ASP A 104 -11.96 -9.49 -12.12
C ASP A 104 -10.58 -8.92 -11.76
N PRO A 105 -9.55 -9.21 -12.59
CA PRO A 105 -8.18 -8.81 -12.31
C PRO A 105 -8.00 -7.29 -12.28
N HIS A 106 -8.84 -6.53 -12.99
CA HIS A 106 -8.81 -5.06 -12.95
C HIS A 106 -9.20 -4.51 -11.58
N VAL A 107 -10.10 -5.18 -10.84
CA VAL A 107 -10.42 -4.83 -9.45
C VAL A 107 -9.20 -5.00 -8.56
N ILE A 108 -8.53 -6.16 -8.64
CA ILE A 108 -7.36 -6.48 -7.81
C ILE A 108 -6.20 -5.50 -8.13
N ALA A 109 -5.93 -5.26 -9.41
CA ALA A 109 -4.95 -4.28 -9.85
C ALA A 109 -5.29 -2.86 -9.37
N SER A 110 -6.58 -2.49 -9.38
CA SER A 110 -7.04 -1.19 -8.89
C SER A 110 -6.87 -1.06 -7.37
N VAL A 111 -7.10 -2.13 -6.61
CA VAL A 111 -6.87 -2.18 -5.16
C VAL A 111 -5.38 -2.04 -4.84
N LEU A 112 -4.52 -2.76 -5.55
CA LEU A 112 -3.05 -2.63 -5.41
C LEU A 112 -2.58 -1.20 -5.67
N LYS A 113 -3.02 -0.58 -6.78
CA LYS A 113 -2.74 0.84 -7.09
C LYS A 113 -3.26 1.77 -5.98
N SER A 114 -4.43 1.46 -5.44
CA SER A 114 -5.04 2.23 -4.35
C SER A 114 -4.22 2.16 -3.08
N TYR A 115 -3.66 0.99 -2.74
CA TYR A 115 -2.81 0.80 -1.57
C TYR A 115 -1.56 1.66 -1.67
N LEU A 116 -0.80 1.52 -2.76
CA LEU A 116 0.44 2.27 -2.98
C LEU A 116 0.23 3.79 -2.95
N ARG A 117 -0.89 4.28 -3.49
CA ARG A 117 -1.22 5.71 -3.51
C ARG A 117 -1.64 6.27 -2.14
N GLN A 118 -2.19 5.43 -1.27
CA GLN A 118 -2.66 5.85 0.06
C GLN A 118 -1.57 5.72 1.12
N LEU A 119 -0.38 5.19 0.80
CA LEU A 119 0.73 5.20 1.75
C LEU A 119 1.06 6.66 2.12
N PRO A 120 1.24 6.97 3.42
CA PRO A 120 1.67 8.31 3.87
C PRO A 120 2.98 8.75 3.24
N GLU A 121 3.87 7.80 2.99
CA GLU A 121 5.10 8.00 2.24
C GLU A 121 5.12 7.02 1.04
N PRO A 122 5.42 7.49 -0.18
CA PRO A 122 5.46 6.63 -1.35
C PRO A 122 6.53 5.54 -1.19
N LEU A 123 6.31 4.40 -1.82
CA LEU A 123 7.24 3.27 -1.74
C LEU A 123 8.68 3.64 -2.17
N MET A 124 8.83 4.58 -3.10
CA MET A 124 10.13 5.07 -3.59
C MET A 124 10.71 6.23 -2.76
N THR A 125 10.02 6.64 -1.68
CA THR A 125 10.32 7.75 -0.75
C THR A 125 10.32 9.13 -1.41
N HIS A 126 9.85 10.15 -0.69
CA HIS A 126 9.94 11.53 -1.19
C HIS A 126 11.39 12.04 -1.21
N LYS A 127 12.18 11.63 -0.22
CA LYS A 127 13.58 12.06 -0.06
C LYS A 127 14.46 11.71 -1.26
N LEU A 128 14.20 10.58 -1.91
CA LEU A 128 14.99 10.12 -3.06
C LEU A 128 14.41 10.60 -4.40
N HIS A 129 13.31 11.35 -4.42
CA HIS A 129 12.64 11.77 -5.67
C HIS A 129 13.61 12.43 -6.67
N ASP A 130 14.37 13.43 -6.24
CA ASP A 130 15.28 14.14 -7.14
C ASP A 130 16.39 13.24 -7.66
N GLN A 131 16.84 12.29 -6.85
CA GLN A 131 17.82 11.28 -7.27
C GLN A 131 17.23 10.32 -8.30
N TRP A 132 15.97 9.89 -8.13
CA TRP A 132 15.27 9.08 -9.13
C TRP A 132 15.15 9.80 -10.47
N ILE A 133 14.78 11.08 -10.44
CA ILE A 133 14.65 11.91 -11.66
C ILE A 133 16.01 12.13 -12.31
N ALA A 134 17.06 12.41 -11.53
CA ALA A 134 18.41 12.57 -12.04
C ALA A 134 18.91 11.27 -12.70
N ALA A 135 18.77 10.13 -12.03
CA ALA A 135 19.14 8.83 -12.54
C ALA A 135 18.37 8.48 -13.83
N ALA A 136 17.07 8.79 -13.92
CA ALA A 136 16.26 8.54 -15.12
C ALA A 136 16.66 9.41 -16.33
N LYS A 137 17.26 10.59 -16.08
CA LYS A 137 17.70 11.55 -17.11
C LYS A 137 19.12 11.28 -17.65
N VAL A 138 19.84 10.30 -17.10
CA VAL A 138 21.15 9.87 -17.61
C VAL A 138 20.99 9.39 -19.06
N THR A 139 21.72 10.00 -20.00
CA THR A 139 21.64 9.74 -21.44
C THR A 139 22.92 9.16 -22.03
N GLU A 140 23.98 9.06 -21.22
CA GLU A 140 25.32 8.63 -21.63
C GLU A 140 25.31 7.19 -22.17
N SER A 141 24.64 6.29 -21.47
CA SER A 141 24.39 4.91 -21.93
C SER A 141 23.29 4.26 -21.08
N ASN A 142 22.72 3.16 -21.59
CA ASN A 142 21.77 2.34 -20.81
C ASN A 142 22.42 1.79 -19.54
N ASP A 143 23.69 1.39 -19.59
CA ASP A 143 24.43 0.86 -18.44
C ASP A 143 24.68 1.95 -17.40
N ALA A 144 25.07 3.16 -17.82
CA ALA A 144 25.25 4.29 -16.90
C ALA A 144 23.94 4.65 -16.18
N ARG A 145 22.82 4.66 -16.92
CA ARG A 145 21.48 4.89 -16.36
C ARG A 145 21.09 3.79 -15.37
N LEU A 146 21.37 2.53 -15.70
CA LEU A 146 21.12 1.39 -14.83
C LEU A 146 21.93 1.50 -13.52
N GLN A 147 23.22 1.83 -13.62
CA GLN A 147 24.08 2.03 -12.45
C GLN A 147 23.59 3.19 -11.56
N ALA A 148 23.18 4.30 -12.16
CA ALA A 148 22.60 5.42 -11.42
C ALA A 148 21.32 5.02 -10.68
N LEU A 149 20.39 4.32 -11.35
CA LEU A 149 19.16 3.81 -10.73
C LEU A 149 19.48 2.83 -9.60
N TRP A 150 20.45 1.92 -9.81
CA TRP A 150 20.90 0.97 -8.79
C TRP A 150 21.43 1.68 -7.55
N GLY A 151 22.20 2.75 -7.72
CA GLY A 151 22.68 3.58 -6.62
C GLY A 151 21.55 4.23 -5.80
N VAL A 152 20.44 4.61 -6.42
CA VAL A 152 19.26 5.13 -5.71
C VAL A 152 18.50 4.00 -5.00
N VAL A 153 18.32 2.84 -5.65
CA VAL A 153 17.69 1.65 -5.05
C VAL A 153 18.38 1.26 -3.75
N GLN A 154 19.71 1.27 -3.71
CA GLN A 154 20.50 0.90 -2.52
C GLN A 154 20.34 1.88 -1.34
N GLN A 155 19.84 3.09 -1.57
CA GLN A 155 19.58 4.07 -0.52
C GLN A 155 18.18 3.94 0.10
N LEU A 156 17.31 3.09 -0.46
CA LEU A 156 15.96 2.89 0.09
C LEU A 156 16.02 2.25 1.48
N PRO A 157 15.09 2.63 2.38
CA PRO A 157 14.89 1.90 3.62
C PRO A 157 14.64 0.39 3.35
N PRO A 158 15.10 -0.52 4.23
CA PRO A 158 14.97 -1.96 4.00
C PRO A 158 13.53 -2.43 3.71
N ALA A 159 12.55 -1.90 4.44
CA ALA A 159 11.14 -2.19 4.24
C ALA A 159 10.66 -1.82 2.82
N ASN A 160 10.98 -0.60 2.37
CA ASN A 160 10.64 -0.11 1.04
C ASN A 160 11.34 -0.92 -0.06
N LEU A 161 12.62 -1.22 0.12
CA LEU A 161 13.41 -1.99 -0.83
C LEU A 161 12.85 -3.40 -1.02
N GLU A 162 12.52 -4.12 0.06
CA GLU A 162 11.98 -5.48 -0.07
C GLU A 162 10.62 -5.51 -0.79
N ASN A 163 9.74 -4.56 -0.45
CA ASN A 163 8.41 -4.45 -1.05
C ASN A 163 8.48 -3.98 -2.51
N LEU A 164 9.36 -3.02 -2.83
CA LEU A 164 9.60 -2.57 -4.20
C LEU A 164 10.18 -3.69 -5.05
N ARG A 165 11.18 -4.43 -4.54
CA ARG A 165 11.77 -5.57 -5.23
C ARG A 165 10.73 -6.65 -5.53
N TYR A 166 9.83 -6.93 -4.57
CA TYR A 166 8.75 -7.89 -4.77
C TYR A 166 7.80 -7.44 -5.90
N LEU A 167 7.40 -6.17 -5.91
CA LEU A 167 6.56 -5.60 -6.96
C LEU A 167 7.25 -5.59 -8.33
N VAL A 168 8.50 -5.14 -8.40
CA VAL A 168 9.28 -5.07 -9.65
C VAL A 168 9.47 -6.45 -10.27
N LYS A 169 9.69 -7.50 -9.45
CA LYS A 169 9.75 -8.87 -9.95
C LYS A 169 8.45 -9.31 -10.62
N PHE A 170 7.32 -8.99 -10.01
CA PHE A 170 6.01 -9.28 -10.60
C PHE A 170 5.79 -8.49 -11.90
N LEU A 171 6.11 -7.20 -11.92
CA LEU A 171 5.97 -6.37 -13.13
C LEU A 171 6.90 -6.85 -14.26
N ALA A 172 8.12 -7.29 -13.94
CA ALA A 172 9.03 -7.89 -14.91
C ALA A 172 8.45 -9.18 -15.50
N LEU A 173 7.89 -10.06 -14.66
CA LEU A 173 7.20 -11.27 -15.11
C LEU A 173 6.00 -10.93 -16.01
N LEU A 174 5.21 -9.92 -15.65
CA LEU A 174 4.09 -9.45 -16.46
C LEU A 174 4.55 -8.94 -17.83
N SER A 175 5.66 -8.17 -17.89
CA SER A 175 6.20 -7.64 -19.16
C SER A 175 6.76 -8.74 -20.08
N GLN A 176 7.16 -9.91 -19.55
CA GLN A 176 7.59 -11.03 -20.39
C GLN A 176 6.44 -11.57 -21.24
N ASN A 177 5.19 -11.37 -20.81
CA ASN A 177 3.97 -11.75 -21.54
C ASN A 177 3.38 -10.58 -22.35
N GLN A 178 4.18 -9.54 -22.65
CA GLN A 178 3.74 -8.32 -23.38
C GLN A 178 3.05 -8.60 -24.73
N GLU A 179 3.36 -9.71 -25.40
CA GLU A 179 2.73 -10.09 -26.66
C GLU A 179 1.22 -10.35 -26.50
N VAL A 180 0.81 -10.86 -25.35
CA VAL A 180 -0.59 -11.21 -25.02
C VAL A 180 -1.27 -10.05 -24.29
N ASN A 181 -0.68 -9.57 -23.18
CA ASN A 181 -1.34 -8.58 -22.30
C ASN A 181 -1.19 -7.11 -22.77
N LYS A 182 -0.38 -6.85 -23.80
CA LYS A 182 -0.08 -5.52 -24.38
C LYS A 182 0.47 -4.52 -23.35
N MET A 183 1.17 -5.00 -22.33
CA MET A 183 1.84 -4.21 -21.30
C MET A 183 3.35 -4.32 -21.49
N THR A 184 3.96 -3.26 -22.04
CA THR A 184 5.42 -3.10 -22.21
C THR A 184 6.06 -2.47 -20.97
#